data_AF-A0AB38HR37-F1
#
_entry.id   AF-A0AB38HR37-F1
#
_cell.length_a   1.000
_cell.length_b   1.000
_cell.length_c   1.000
_cell.angle_alpha   90.00
_cell.angle_beta   90.00
_cell.angle_gamma   90.00
#
_symmetry.space_group_name_H-M   'P 1'
#
loop_
_entity.id
_entity.type
_entity.pdbx_description
1 polymer ?
#
loop_
_entity_poly.entity_id
_entity_poly.type
_entity_poly.pdbx_seq_one_letter_code
_entity_poly.pdbx_strand_id
1 'polypeptide(L)' 'MNGVWTSKEAEGNLTRLLEQARTIGPQRIRDKTGIYVLKVEDDFSKADAAESMLKLRPKG' A
#
# COMPACT_ATOMS: atom_id res chain seq x y z
N MET A 1 -14.79 -5.29 0.37
CA MET A 1 -14.64 -6.07 -0.87
C MET A 1 -13.37 -5.60 -1.57
N ASN A 2 -12.33 -6.43 -1.70
CA ASN A 2 -11.11 -6.09 -2.45
C ASN A 2 -11.43 -6.13 -3.95
N GLY A 3 -11.91 -5.00 -4.49
CA GLY A 3 -12.18 -4.85 -5.91
C GLY A 3 -10.89 -4.97 -6.71
N VAL A 4 -10.92 -5.75 -7.78
CA VAL A 4 -9.82 -5.83 -8.75
C VAL A 4 -9.95 -4.63 -9.67
N TRP A 5 -8.94 -3.78 -9.70
CA TRP A 5 -8.86 -2.61 -10.56
C TRP A 5 -8.67 -3.04 -12.02
N THR A 6 -9.24 -2.32 -12.99
CA THR A 6 -8.78 -2.42 -14.38
C THR A 6 -7.55 -1.55 -14.61
N SER A 7 -6.75 -1.85 -15.64
CA SER A 7 -5.60 -1.02 -16.04
C SER A 7 -5.98 0.44 -16.29
N LYS A 8 -7.13 0.68 -16.93
CA LYS A 8 -7.65 2.03 -17.20
C LYS A 8 -8.05 2.78 -15.93
N GLU A 9 -8.66 2.09 -14.96
CA GLU A 9 -9.00 2.71 -13.66
C GLU A 9 -7.76 3.02 -12.84
N ALA A 10 -6.77 2.13 -12.87
CA ALA A 10 -5.49 2.32 -12.21
C ALA A 10 -4.74 3.53 -12.78
N GLU A 11 -4.75 3.72 -14.10
CA GLU A 11 -4.14 4.87 -14.77
C GLU A 11 -4.79 6.20 -14.34
N GLY A 12 -6.13 6.26 -14.34
CA GLY A 12 -6.86 7.47 -13.95
C GLY A 12 -6.86 7.77 -12.44
N ASN A 13 -6.47 6.80 -11.60
CA ASN A 13 -6.56 6.90 -10.14
C ASN A 13 -5.30 6.42 -9.42
N LEU A 14 -4.13 6.55 -10.05
CA LEU A 14 -2.88 5.99 -9.55
C LEU A 14 -2.59 6.41 -8.09
N THR A 15 -2.79 7.69 -7.76
CA THR A 15 -2.61 8.20 -6.39
C THR A 15 -3.46 7.46 -5.37
N ARG A 16 -4.75 7.28 -5.66
CA ARG A 16 -5.69 6.57 -4.78
C ARG A 16 -5.32 5.09 -4.64
N LEU A 17 -4.88 4.48 -5.75
CA LEU A 17 -4.43 3.09 -5.76
C LEU A 17 -3.20 2.89 -4.87
N LEU A 18 -2.23 3.80 -4.91
CA LEU A 18 -1.06 3.80 -4.02
C LEU A 18 -1.47 3.98 -2.55
N GLU A 19 -2.39 4.89 -2.25
CA GLU A 19 -2.89 5.08 -0.88
C GLU A 19 -3.61 3.84 -0.35
N GLN A 20 -4.42 3.18 -1.16
CA GLN A 20 -5.06 1.91 -0.79
C GLN A 20 -4.04 0.80 -0.60
N ALA A 21 -3.00 0.73 -1.44
CA ALA A 21 -1.91 -0.22 -1.26
C ALA A 21 -1.21 -0.05 0.10
N ARG A 22 -1.03 1.21 0.54
CA ARG A 22 -0.41 1.55 1.83
C ARG A 22 -1.32 1.30 3.04
N THR A 23 -2.62 1.56 2.91
CA THR A 23 -3.55 1.59 4.06
C THR A 23 -4.35 0.30 4.22
N ILE A 24 -4.73 -0.33 3.12
CA ILE A 24 -5.59 -1.53 3.09
C ILE A 24 -4.76 -2.77 2.73
N GLY A 25 -3.60 -2.59 2.11
CA GLY A 25 -2.70 -3.66 1.68
C GLY A 25 -2.75 -3.91 0.17
N PRO A 26 -2.12 -4.98 -0.32
CA PRO A 26 -1.87 -5.17 -1.75
C PRO A 26 -3.11 -5.07 -2.63
N GLN A 27 -2.99 -4.30 -3.72
CA GLN A 27 -4.07 -4.05 -4.69
C GLN A 27 -3.86 -4.88 -5.94
N ARG A 28 -4.95 -5.43 -6.49
CA ARG A 28 -4.92 -6.24 -7.71
C ARG A 28 -5.37 -5.40 -8.91
N ILE A 29 -4.62 -5.46 -10.00
CA ILE A 29 -4.90 -4.76 -11.25
C ILE A 29 -5.02 -5.81 -12.36
N ARG A 30 -6.13 -5.83 -13.08
CA ARG A 30 -6.37 -6.70 -14.23
C ARG A 30 -6.15 -5.90 -15.51
N ASP A 31 -5.38 -6.47 -16.41
CA ASP A 31 -5.21 -6.03 -17.78
C ASP A 31 -5.44 -7.19 -18.76
N LYS A 32 -5.42 -6.92 -20.08
CA LYS A 32 -5.53 -7.93 -21.14
C LYS A 32 -4.45 -9.01 -21.04
N THR A 33 -3.30 -8.67 -20.49
CA THR A 33 -2.14 -9.56 -20.33
C THR A 33 -2.20 -10.42 -19.06
N GLY A 34 -3.06 -10.10 -18.09
CA GLY A 34 -3.16 -10.85 -16.84
C GLY A 34 -3.54 -10.01 -15.63
N ILE A 35 -3.26 -10.55 -14.43
CA ILE A 35 -3.51 -9.87 -13.15
C ILE A 35 -2.17 -9.55 -12.49
N TYR A 36 -1.97 -8.28 -12.21
CA TYR A 36 -0.82 -7.71 -11.50
C TYR A 36 -1.19 -7.41 -10.05
N VAL A 37 -0.20 -7.45 -9.15
CA VAL A 37 -0.36 -7.09 -7.75
C VAL A 37 0.57 -5.93 -7.42
N LEU A 38 -0.02 -4.80 -7.06
CA LEU A 38 0.69 -3.67 -6.49
C LEU A 38 0.77 -3.87 -4.97
N LYS A 39 1.98 -3.97 -4.45
CA LYS A 39 2.27 -4.03 -3.01
C LYS A 39 3.19 -2.88 -2.64
N VAL A 40 3.03 -2.36 -1.42
CA VAL A 40 4.06 -1.53 -0.82
C VAL A 40 5.18 -2.47 -0.40
N GLU A 41 6.41 -2.15 -0.78
CA GLU A 41 7.57 -2.80 -0.19
C GLU A 41 7.92 -2.09 1.11
N ASP A 42 8.18 -2.88 2.16
CA ASP A 42 8.62 -2.34 3.43
C ASP A 42 9.98 -1.68 3.25
N ASP A 43 10.00 -0.36 3.44
CA ASP A 43 11.21 0.43 3.45
C ASP A 43 11.79 0.41 4.87
N PHE A 44 12.61 -0.61 5.16
CA PHE A 44 13.32 -0.74 6.44
C PHE A 44 14.36 0.37 6.69
N SER A 45 14.59 1.28 5.73
CA SER A 45 15.43 2.47 5.95
C SER A 45 14.71 3.58 6.71
N LYS A 46 13.38 3.50 6.82
CA LYS A 46 12.56 4.42 7.62
C LYS A 46 12.18 3.73 8.92
N ALA A 47 12.61 4.31 10.03
CA ALA A 47 12.36 3.77 11.37
C ALA A 47 10.89 3.36 11.50
N ASP A 48 10.69 2.09 11.82
CA ASP A 48 9.39 1.47 11.95
C ASP A 48 8.49 2.34 12.83
N ALA A 49 7.25 2.57 12.43
CA ALA A 49 6.30 3.31 13.26
C ALA A 49 6.16 2.64 14.64
N ALA A 50 6.38 1.31 14.70
CA ALA A 50 6.47 0.56 15.95
C ALA A 50 7.67 0.98 16.83
N GLU A 51 8.86 1.22 16.24
CA GLU A 51 10.03 1.71 16.98
C GLU A 51 9.84 3.16 17.46
N SER A 52 9.15 4.00 16.67
CA SER A 52 8.87 5.38 17.05
C SER A 52 7.88 5.48 18.22
N MET A 53 6.90 4.58 18.31
CA MET A 53 5.99 4.50 19.46
C MET A 53 6.68 3.99 20.73
N LEU A 54 7.68 3.11 20.61
CA LEU A 54 8.49 2.65 21.75
C LEU A 54 9.36 3.77 22.35
N LYS A 55 9.79 4.75 21.55
CA LYS A 55 10.56 5.93 22.02
C LYS A 55 9.71 6.97 22.75
N LEU A 56 8.39 6.95 22.59
CA LEU A 56 7.46 7.87 23.24
C LEU A 56 6.86 7.33 24.55
N ARG A 57 7.25 6.13 24.99
CA ARG A 57 6.77 5.57 26.25
C ARG A 57 7.32 6.41 27.42
N PRO A 58 6.47 7.02 28.27
CA PRO A 58 6.94 7.72 29.45
C PRO A 58 7.70 6.73 30.34
N LYS A 59 8.94 7.06 30.70
CA LYS A 59 9.61 6.40 31.82
C LYS A 59 9.12 7.11 33.09
N GLY A 60 8.01 6.62 33.64
CA GLY A 60 7.37 7.14 34.85
C GLY A 60 6.23 6.25 35.27
#